data_AF-A0A1J3H7L9-F1
#
_entry.id   AF-A0A1J3H7L9-F1
#
_cell.length_a   1.000
_cell.length_b   1.000
_cell.length_c   1.000
_cell.angle_alpha   90.00
_cell.angle_beta   90.00
_cell.angle_gamma   90.00
#
_symmetry.space_group_name_H-M   'P 1'
#
loop_
_entity.id
_entity.type
_entity.pdbx_description
1 polymer ?
#
loop_
_entity_poly.entity_id
_entity_poly.type
_entity_poly.pdbx_seq_one_letter_code
_entity_poly.pdbx_strand_id
1 'polypeptide(L)'
;MGEYKLYNVLPLLIRFLDLLTNWYVRLNRARLKGEAEEDAWTVSLNVLFDVLLKVNVLMSPQVPFITEHMFQNLRLVLREGSPLAEPSVHLLRIAEANPRLLNPTVTEQMANFMSLVETARKLREQKKVSLKQPISSLTVVARKAAVFEGLSAFLQYIREEVNVEDIRHEPNVEKYVKLDALPNLPVLGPKFKGNKAFGDVKTAIGKLTTAELEQVR
;
A
#
# COMPACT_ATOMS: atom_id res chain seq x y z
N MET A 1 10.75 -17.59 8.28
CA MET A 1 11.20 -18.98 8.06
C MET A 1 11.87 -19.59 9.29
N GLY A 2 12.63 -18.84 10.11
CA GLY A 2 13.32 -19.39 11.30
C GLY A 2 12.42 -20.06 12.37
N GLU A 3 11.15 -19.67 12.48
CA GLU A 3 10.20 -20.31 13.41
C GLU A 3 9.37 -21.45 12.76
N TYR A 4 9.67 -21.87 11.53
CA TYR A 4 8.93 -22.90 10.78
C TYR A 4 7.43 -22.62 10.54
N LYS A 5 6.96 -21.39 10.79
CA LYS A 5 5.59 -20.93 10.51
C LYS A 5 5.42 -20.52 9.04
N LEU A 6 5.57 -21.47 8.12
CA LEU A 6 5.52 -21.20 6.67
C LEU A 6 4.16 -20.64 6.20
N TYR A 7 3.08 -20.99 6.88
CA TYR A 7 1.73 -20.48 6.60
C TYR A 7 1.60 -18.96 6.82
N ASN A 8 2.48 -18.33 7.61
CA ASN A 8 2.51 -16.87 7.76
C ASN A 8 3.27 -16.18 6.62
N VAL A 9 4.15 -16.90 5.92
CA VAL A 9 5.01 -16.34 4.86
C VAL A 9 4.25 -16.25 3.55
N LEU A 10 3.49 -17.29 3.20
CA LEU A 10 2.82 -17.37 1.90
C LEU A 10 1.84 -16.20 1.65
N PRO A 11 0.96 -15.80 2.59
CA PRO A 11 0.07 -14.65 2.38
C PRO A 11 0.83 -13.34 2.15
N LEU A 12 1.99 -13.17 2.79
CA LEU A 12 2.83 -11.98 2.62
C LEU A 12 3.47 -11.94 1.23
N LEU A 13 3.94 -13.07 0.72
CA LEU A 13 4.52 -13.18 -0.63
C LEU A 13 3.46 -12.97 -1.72
N ILE A 14 2.26 -13.55 -1.55
CA ILE A 14 1.15 -13.31 -2.48
C ILE A 14 0.77 -11.83 -2.49
N ARG A 15 0.62 -11.21 -1.31
CA ARG A 15 0.36 -9.77 -1.20
C ARG A 15 1.47 -8.94 -1.87
N PHE A 16 2.74 -9.34 -1.74
CA PHE A 16 3.84 -8.66 -2.40
C PHE A 16 3.73 -8.76 -3.93
N LEU A 17 3.39 -9.93 -4.48
CA LEU A 17 3.16 -10.10 -5.91
C LEU A 17 2.00 -9.24 -6.42
N ASP A 18 0.92 -9.12 -5.65
CA ASP A 18 -0.19 -8.22 -5.96
C ASP A 18 0.28 -6.76 -5.99
N LEU A 19 1.14 -6.34 -5.06
CA LEU A 19 1.72 -5.00 -5.05
C LEU A 19 2.63 -4.76 -6.27
N LEU A 20 3.51 -5.71 -6.57
CA LEU A 20 4.43 -5.63 -7.71
C LEU A 20 3.67 -5.48 -9.03
N THR A 21 2.64 -6.30 -9.25
CA THR A 21 1.90 -6.34 -10.51
C THR A 21 0.91 -5.19 -10.65
N ASN A 22 0.07 -4.95 -9.64
CA ASN A 22 -1.02 -3.98 -9.73
C ASN A 22 -0.58 -2.53 -9.51
N TRP A 23 0.55 -2.31 -8.83
CA TRP A 23 1.07 -0.96 -8.59
C TRP A 23 2.37 -0.74 -9.33
N TYR A 24 3.44 -1.46 -9.02
CA TYR A 24 4.77 -1.13 -9.57
C TYR A 24 4.83 -1.28 -11.09
N VAL A 25 4.50 -2.44 -11.63
CA VAL A 25 4.55 -2.72 -13.08
C VAL A 25 3.53 -1.86 -13.83
N ARG A 26 2.32 -1.71 -13.28
CA ARG A 26 1.27 -0.88 -13.89
C ARG A 26 1.72 0.58 -14.02
N LEU A 27 2.18 1.19 -12.93
CA LEU A 27 2.58 2.61 -12.91
C LEU A 27 3.84 2.87 -13.74
N ASN A 28 4.73 1.89 -13.86
CA ASN A 28 5.98 2.03 -14.61
C ASN A 28 5.89 1.44 -16.03
N ARG A 29 4.70 1.12 -16.54
CA ARG A 29 4.57 0.42 -17.85
C ARG A 29 5.21 1.18 -19.01
N ALA A 30 4.98 2.50 -19.09
CA ALA A 30 5.60 3.36 -20.12
C ALA A 30 7.13 3.35 -19.99
N ARG A 31 7.63 3.51 -18.75
CA ARG A 31 9.06 3.48 -18.44
C ARG A 31 9.69 2.14 -18.84
N LEU A 32 9.07 1.02 -18.48
CA LEU A 32 9.56 -0.34 -18.78
C LEU A 32 9.57 -0.65 -20.29
N LYS A 33 8.69 0.00 -21.06
CA LYS A 33 8.65 -0.11 -22.53
C LYS A 33 9.72 0.70 -23.26
N GLY A 34 10.47 1.56 -22.56
CA GLY A 34 11.45 2.46 -23.17
C GLY A 34 10.85 3.76 -23.68
N GLU A 35 9.68 4.17 -23.19
CA GLU A 35 9.10 5.49 -23.49
C GLU A 35 9.74 6.62 -22.64
N ALA A 36 10.61 6.27 -21.70
CA ALA A 36 11.39 7.18 -20.86
C ALA A 36 12.82 7.34 -21.38
N GLU A 37 13.58 8.27 -20.79
CA GLU A 37 15.03 8.40 -21.03
C GLU A 37 15.77 7.08 -20.79
N GLU A 38 16.85 6.87 -21.54
CA GLU A 38 17.62 5.62 -21.55
C GLU A 38 18.10 5.20 -20.15
N ASP A 39 18.57 6.15 -19.35
CA ASP A 39 18.99 5.92 -17.97
C ASP A 39 17.82 5.46 -17.09
N ALA A 40 16.68 6.15 -17.18
CA ALA A 40 15.48 5.83 -16.39
C ALA A 40 14.90 4.46 -16.79
N TRP A 41 14.93 4.13 -18.07
CA TRP A 41 14.53 2.83 -18.60
C TRP A 41 15.44 1.72 -18.06
N THR A 42 16.75 1.89 -18.19
CA THR A 42 17.76 0.92 -17.73
C THR A 42 17.65 0.67 -16.22
N VAL A 43 17.52 1.74 -15.43
CA VAL A 43 17.33 1.62 -13.97
C VAL A 43 16.05 0.86 -13.65
N SER A 44 14.95 1.13 -14.35
CA SER A 44 13.67 0.45 -14.10
C SER A 44 13.73 -1.06 -14.38
N LEU A 45 14.41 -1.45 -15.47
CA LEU A 45 14.60 -2.86 -15.81
C LEU A 45 15.50 -3.56 -14.79
N ASN A 46 16.59 -2.92 -14.37
CA ASN A 46 17.50 -3.48 -13.36
C ASN A 46 16.79 -3.69 -12.01
N VAL A 47 15.99 -2.71 -11.56
CA VAL A 47 15.22 -2.83 -10.31
C VAL A 47 14.18 -3.95 -10.42
N LEU A 48 13.43 -4.00 -11.53
CA LEU A 48 12.43 -5.06 -11.73
C LEU A 48 13.09 -6.45 -11.78
N PHE A 49 14.22 -6.58 -12.46
CA PHE A 49 14.98 -7.83 -12.53
C PHE A 49 15.44 -8.30 -11.15
N ASP A 50 16.05 -7.41 -10.36
CA ASP A 50 16.52 -7.71 -9.00
C ASP A 50 15.37 -8.15 -8.08
N VAL A 51 14.22 -7.47 -8.15
CA VAL A 51 13.02 -7.84 -7.40
C VAL A 51 12.49 -9.20 -7.84
N LEU A 52 12.35 -9.45 -9.14
CA LEU A 52 11.86 -10.72 -9.68
C LEU A 52 12.77 -11.89 -9.28
N LEU A 53 14.09 -11.71 -9.34
CA LEU A 53 15.04 -12.73 -8.92
C LEU A 53 14.89 -13.05 -7.43
N LYS A 54 14.81 -12.04 -6.56
CA LYS A 54 14.63 -12.22 -5.11
C LYS A 54 13.32 -12.90 -4.76
N VAL A 55 12.21 -12.51 -5.40
CA VAL A 55 10.92 -13.14 -5.21
C VAL A 55 10.95 -14.60 -5.66
N ASN A 56 11.60 -14.87 -6.80
CA ASN A 56 11.74 -16.22 -7.32
C ASN A 56 12.50 -17.13 -6.33
N VAL A 57 13.61 -16.66 -5.77
CA VAL A 57 14.34 -17.37 -4.70
C VAL A 57 13.47 -17.57 -3.46
N LEU A 58 12.73 -16.55 -3.01
CA LEU A 58 11.87 -16.63 -1.82
C LEU A 58 10.68 -17.59 -1.99
N MET A 59 10.14 -17.70 -3.20
CA MET A 59 9.03 -18.59 -3.56
C MET A 59 9.47 -20.02 -3.88
N SER A 60 10.77 -20.24 -4.11
CA SER A 60 11.30 -21.54 -4.52
C SER A 60 10.95 -22.71 -3.59
N PRO A 61 10.88 -22.55 -2.25
CA PRO A 61 10.48 -23.65 -1.37
C PRO A 61 9.00 -24.04 -1.49
N GLN A 62 8.14 -23.15 -2.01
CA GLN A 62 6.70 -23.39 -2.09
C GLN A 62 6.25 -23.82 -3.49
N VAL A 63 6.85 -23.27 -4.54
CA VAL A 63 6.45 -23.50 -5.96
C VAL A 63 7.65 -23.88 -6.84
N PRO A 64 8.38 -24.95 -6.49
CA PRO A 64 9.74 -25.21 -6.97
C PRO A 64 9.90 -25.30 -8.48
N PHE A 65 8.93 -25.89 -9.18
CA PHE A 65 8.99 -26.08 -10.63
C PHE A 65 8.77 -24.77 -11.40
N ILE A 66 7.84 -23.93 -10.94
CA ILE A 66 7.53 -22.64 -11.57
C ILE A 66 8.71 -21.69 -11.39
N THR A 67 9.24 -21.62 -10.16
CA THR A 67 10.39 -20.78 -9.83
C THR A 67 11.63 -21.21 -10.60
N GLU A 68 11.87 -22.51 -10.71
CA GLU A 68 12.99 -23.05 -11.49
C GLU A 68 12.86 -22.64 -12.98
N HIS A 69 11.70 -22.87 -13.59
CA HIS A 69 11.47 -22.46 -14.98
C HIS A 69 11.66 -20.95 -15.20
N MET A 70 11.15 -20.12 -14.29
CA MET A 70 11.36 -18.67 -14.36
C MET A 70 12.83 -18.28 -14.15
N PHE A 71 13.53 -18.95 -13.23
CA PHE A 71 14.93 -18.68 -12.93
C PHE A 71 15.84 -19.03 -14.10
N GLN A 72 15.58 -20.14 -14.81
CA GLN A 72 16.33 -20.51 -16.01
C GLN A 72 16.29 -19.43 -17.10
N ASN A 73 15.20 -18.66 -17.19
CA ASN A 73 15.12 -17.51 -18.09
C ASN A 73 15.87 -16.29 -17.54
N LEU A 74 15.72 -16.00 -16.24
CA LEU A 74 16.38 -14.85 -15.60
C LEU A 74 17.90 -14.98 -15.57
N ARG A 75 18.44 -16.20 -15.41
CA ARG A 75 19.89 -16.42 -15.35
C ARG A 75 20.62 -16.10 -16.66
N LEU A 76 19.93 -16.09 -17.80
CA LEU A 76 20.54 -15.82 -19.11
C LEU A 76 21.12 -14.41 -19.22
N VAL A 77 20.62 -13.47 -18.41
CA VAL A 77 21.09 -12.07 -18.39
C VAL A 77 21.99 -11.77 -17.19
N LEU A 78 22.27 -12.77 -16.34
CA LEU A 78 23.24 -12.61 -15.26
C LEU A 78 24.65 -12.58 -15.84
N ARG A 79 25.49 -11.72 -15.26
CA ARG A 79 26.91 -11.66 -15.63
C ARG A 79 27.61 -12.97 -15.27
N GLU A 80 28.51 -13.40 -16.15
CA GLU A 80 29.40 -14.53 -15.86
C GLU A 80 30.19 -14.28 -14.57
N GLY A 81 30.28 -15.30 -13.72
CA GLY A 81 30.93 -15.22 -12.41
C GLY A 81 30.11 -14.54 -11.30
N SER A 82 28.85 -14.16 -11.57
CA SER A 82 27.95 -13.70 -10.51
C SER A 82 27.68 -14.82 -9.50
N PRO A 83 27.70 -14.55 -8.18
CA PRO A 83 27.30 -15.53 -7.16
C PRO A 83 25.83 -15.93 -7.25
N LEU A 84 25.04 -15.22 -8.06
CA LEU A 84 23.64 -15.53 -8.33
C LEU A 84 23.46 -16.41 -9.58
N ALA A 85 24.53 -16.68 -10.34
CA ALA A 85 24.51 -17.47 -11.57
C ALA A 85 24.66 -18.98 -11.30
N GLU A 86 23.97 -19.48 -10.28
CA GLU A 86 23.91 -20.91 -9.98
C GLU A 86 23.07 -21.65 -11.05
N PRO A 87 23.28 -22.98 -11.24
CA PRO A 87 22.57 -23.72 -12.28
C PRO A 87 21.10 -23.97 -11.96
N SER A 88 20.66 -23.77 -10.71
CA SER A 88 19.27 -23.91 -10.26
C SER A 88 18.95 -22.89 -9.16
N VAL A 89 17.69 -22.46 -9.09
CA VAL A 89 17.23 -21.53 -8.03
C VAL A 89 17.38 -22.15 -6.63
N HIS A 90 17.30 -23.48 -6.54
CA HIS A 90 17.35 -24.23 -5.29
C HIS A 90 18.76 -24.30 -4.68
N LEU A 91 19.78 -23.87 -5.43
CA LEU A 91 21.16 -23.75 -4.96
C LEU A 91 21.48 -22.34 -4.44
N LEU A 92 20.57 -21.38 -4.68
CA LEU A 92 20.74 -20.03 -4.17
C LEU A 92 20.36 -19.93 -2.70
N ARG A 93 21.13 -19.14 -1.97
CA ARG A 93 20.77 -18.76 -0.61
C ARG A 93 19.72 -17.65 -0.64
N ILE A 94 18.77 -17.74 0.29
CA ILE A 94 17.84 -16.64 0.54
C ILE A 94 18.65 -15.42 0.97
N ALA A 95 18.51 -14.33 0.23
CA ALA A 95 19.22 -13.09 0.50
C ALA A 95 18.80 -12.50 1.86
N GLU A 96 19.78 -12.01 2.61
CA GLU A 96 19.52 -11.25 3.83
C GLU A 96 18.98 -9.86 3.49
N ALA A 97 18.10 -9.35 4.35
CA ALA A 97 17.56 -8.00 4.18
C ALA A 97 18.68 -6.97 4.30
N ASN A 98 18.83 -6.11 3.29
CA ASN A 98 19.79 -5.01 3.33
C ASN A 98 19.14 -3.78 3.98
N PRO A 99 19.53 -3.37 5.21
CA PRO A 99 18.89 -2.25 5.91
C PRO A 99 19.05 -0.92 5.17
N ARG A 100 20.06 -0.77 4.31
CA ARG A 100 20.30 0.46 3.55
C ARG A 100 19.24 0.71 2.48
N LEU A 101 18.53 -0.32 2.05
CA LEU A 101 17.43 -0.21 1.07
C LEU A 101 16.08 0.04 1.76
N LEU A 102 16.02 -0.04 3.08
CA LEU A 102 14.79 0.18 3.83
C LEU A 102 14.62 1.68 4.12
N ASN A 103 13.65 2.29 3.45
CA ASN A 103 13.26 3.68 3.70
C ASN A 103 11.82 3.73 4.25
N PRO A 104 11.64 3.91 5.57
CA PRO A 104 10.32 3.99 6.19
C PRO A 104 9.46 5.13 5.64
N THR A 105 10.06 6.27 5.33
CA THR A 105 9.37 7.45 4.79
C THR A 105 8.75 7.15 3.43
N VAL A 106 9.52 6.56 2.51
CA VAL A 106 9.00 6.17 1.18
C VAL A 106 7.91 5.10 1.30
N THR A 107 8.08 4.16 2.24
CA THR A 107 7.10 3.11 2.49
C THR A 107 5.76 3.69 2.98
N GLU A 108 5.81 4.64 3.91
CA GLU A 108 4.63 5.35 4.41
C GLU A 108 3.96 6.19 3.31
N GLN A 109 4.75 6.93 2.52
CA GLN A 109 4.23 7.71 1.40
C GLN A 109 3.53 6.84 0.35
N MET A 110 4.13 5.70 -0.01
CA MET A 110 3.52 4.74 -0.93
C MET A 110 2.23 4.15 -0.35
N ALA A 111 2.19 3.82 0.94
CA ALA A 111 0.98 3.34 1.60
C ALA A 111 -0.16 4.37 1.58
N ASN A 112 0.16 5.64 1.86
CA ASN A 112 -0.79 6.75 1.79
C ASN A 112 -1.31 6.96 0.37
N PHE A 113 -0.41 6.91 -0.63
CA PHE A 113 -0.78 6.99 -2.05
C PHE A 113 -1.75 5.87 -2.46
N MET A 114 -1.44 4.62 -2.13
CA MET A 114 -2.29 3.48 -2.47
C MET A 114 -3.66 3.59 -1.80
N SER A 115 -3.69 3.95 -0.50
CA SER A 115 -4.93 4.13 0.24
C SER A 115 -5.81 5.24 -0.35
N LEU A 116 -5.21 6.35 -0.78
CA LEU A 116 -5.91 7.46 -1.43
C LEU A 116 -6.55 7.02 -2.74
N VAL A 117 -5.77 6.37 -3.63
CA VAL A 117 -6.28 5.90 -4.93
C VAL A 117 -7.39 4.86 -4.77
N GLU A 118 -7.24 3.92 -3.83
CA GLU A 118 -8.29 2.93 -3.53
C GLU A 118 -9.56 3.60 -2.99
N THR A 119 -9.42 4.56 -2.08
CA THR A 119 -10.55 5.31 -1.52
C THR A 119 -11.27 6.12 -2.60
N ALA A 120 -10.51 6.78 -3.48
CA ALA A 120 -11.07 7.52 -4.60
C ALA A 120 -11.83 6.60 -5.56
N ARG A 121 -11.28 5.41 -5.90
CA ARG A 121 -11.98 4.41 -6.72
C ARG A 121 -13.28 3.93 -6.10
N LYS A 122 -13.26 3.60 -4.80
CA LYS A 122 -14.46 3.20 -4.05
C LYS A 122 -15.51 4.30 -4.08
N LEU A 123 -15.12 5.55 -3.88
CA LEU A 123 -16.05 6.69 -3.91
C LEU A 123 -16.67 6.89 -5.30
N ARG A 124 -15.89 6.70 -6.38
CA ARG A 124 -16.39 6.75 -7.75
C ARG A 124 -17.40 5.66 -8.04
N GLU A 125 -17.10 4.43 -7.61
CA GLU A 125 -18.00 3.29 -7.75
C GLU A 125 -19.32 3.53 -7.00
N GLN A 126 -19.25 4.00 -5.75
CA GLN A 126 -20.43 4.35 -4.96
C GLN A 126 -21.29 5.43 -5.62
N LYS A 127 -20.64 6.43 -6.25
CA LYS A 127 -21.32 7.49 -7.01
C LYS A 127 -21.64 7.09 -8.46
N LYS A 128 -21.35 5.86 -8.88
CA LYS A 128 -21.54 5.32 -10.24
C LYS A 128 -20.87 6.16 -11.34
N VAL A 129 -19.73 6.79 -11.02
CA VAL A 129 -18.94 7.57 -11.99
C VAL A 129 -17.87 6.68 -12.62
N SER A 130 -18.01 6.38 -13.91
CA SER A 130 -17.07 5.54 -14.66
C SER A 130 -15.66 6.15 -14.68
N LEU A 131 -14.61 5.32 -14.57
CA LEU A 131 -13.20 5.75 -14.62
C LEU A 131 -12.83 6.55 -15.87
N LYS A 132 -13.56 6.34 -16.97
CA LYS A 132 -13.35 7.04 -18.25
C LYS A 132 -13.77 8.52 -18.22
N GLN A 133 -14.64 8.90 -17.29
CA GLN A 133 -15.08 10.28 -17.14
C GLN A 133 -14.07 11.05 -16.28
N PRO A 134 -13.49 12.16 -16.75
CA PRO A 134 -12.63 12.98 -15.92
C PRO A 134 -13.42 13.63 -14.79
N ILE A 135 -12.79 13.74 -13.61
CA ILE A 135 -13.34 14.50 -12.47
C ILE A 135 -12.61 15.84 -12.39
N SER A 136 -13.34 16.92 -12.13
CA SER A 136 -12.76 18.26 -12.04
C SER A 136 -11.78 18.41 -10.89
N SER A 137 -12.13 17.92 -9.70
CA SER A 137 -11.26 18.04 -8.53
C SER A 137 -11.40 16.88 -7.54
N LEU A 138 -10.28 16.48 -6.94
CA LEU A 138 -10.19 15.58 -5.79
C LEU A 138 -9.65 16.35 -4.59
N THR A 139 -10.43 16.40 -3.51
CA THR A 139 -10.00 17.03 -2.25
C THR A 139 -9.47 15.98 -1.29
N VAL A 140 -8.20 16.08 -0.94
CA VAL A 140 -7.52 15.24 0.04
C VAL A 140 -7.58 15.91 1.40
N VAL A 141 -8.37 15.33 2.29
CA VAL A 141 -8.59 15.86 3.63
C VAL A 141 -7.56 15.24 4.59
N ALA A 142 -6.62 16.04 5.07
CA ALA A 142 -5.56 15.56 5.97
C ALA A 142 -5.14 16.65 6.96
N ARG A 143 -5.22 16.35 8.27
CA ARG A 143 -4.86 17.30 9.35
C ARG A 143 -3.42 17.77 9.28
N LYS A 144 -2.50 16.85 8.95
CA LYS A 144 -1.07 17.12 8.86
C LYS A 144 -0.71 17.45 7.42
N ALA A 145 -0.24 18.67 7.17
CA ALA A 145 0.24 19.10 5.86
C ALA A 145 1.34 18.18 5.31
N ALA A 146 2.23 17.69 6.19
CA ALA A 146 3.31 16.77 5.84
C ALA A 146 2.83 15.49 5.10
N VAL A 147 1.61 15.01 5.37
CA VAL A 147 1.04 13.85 4.68
C VAL A 147 0.74 14.20 3.22
N PHE A 148 0.20 15.39 2.96
CA PHE A 148 -0.08 15.85 1.61
C PHE A 148 1.21 16.23 0.86
N GLU A 149 2.15 16.90 1.54
CA GLU A 149 3.46 17.23 0.97
C GLU A 149 4.23 15.97 0.56
N GLY A 150 4.17 14.90 1.35
CA GLY A 150 4.73 13.60 1.01
C GLY A 150 4.12 12.93 -0.23
N LEU A 151 2.92 13.36 -0.65
CA LEU A 151 2.27 12.89 -1.87
C LEU A 151 2.66 13.70 -3.12
N SER A 152 3.42 14.79 -2.98
CA SER A 152 3.82 15.66 -4.10
C SER A 152 4.47 14.88 -5.25
N ALA A 153 5.38 13.96 -4.92
CA ALA A 153 6.05 13.07 -5.88
C ALA A 153 5.09 12.09 -6.59
N PHE A 154 3.90 11.88 -6.04
CA PHE A 154 2.91 10.94 -6.54
C PHE A 154 1.72 11.59 -7.26
N LEU A 155 1.64 12.94 -7.26
CA LEU A 155 0.48 13.66 -7.80
C LEU A 155 0.17 13.30 -9.25
N GLN A 156 1.18 13.12 -10.09
CA GLN A 156 0.98 12.68 -11.47
C GLN A 156 0.34 11.29 -11.53
N TYR A 157 0.87 10.31 -10.78
CA TYR A 157 0.28 8.98 -10.72
C TYR A 157 -1.16 8.99 -10.19
N ILE A 158 -1.47 9.85 -9.20
CA ILE A 158 -2.84 9.99 -8.69
C ILE A 158 -3.77 10.51 -9.79
N ARG A 159 -3.36 11.54 -10.54
CA ARG A 159 -4.16 12.11 -11.63
C ARG A 159 -4.47 11.07 -12.70
N GLU A 160 -3.47 10.28 -13.09
CA GLU A 160 -3.63 9.22 -14.09
C GLU A 160 -4.51 8.07 -13.59
N GLU A 161 -4.28 7.62 -12.35
CA GLU A 161 -4.98 6.44 -11.79
C GLU A 161 -6.44 6.72 -11.40
N VAL A 162 -6.76 7.98 -11.07
CA VAL A 162 -8.09 8.46 -10.66
C VAL A 162 -8.75 9.30 -11.76
N ASN A 163 -8.08 9.62 -12.87
CA ASN A 163 -8.58 10.48 -13.96
C ASN A 163 -9.20 11.79 -13.42
N VAL A 164 -8.36 12.59 -12.76
CA VAL A 164 -8.74 13.87 -12.14
C VAL A 164 -7.85 15.00 -12.63
N GLU A 165 -8.44 16.18 -12.86
CA GLU A 165 -7.72 17.37 -13.32
C GLU A 165 -6.96 18.04 -12.17
N ASP A 166 -7.67 18.38 -11.08
CA ASP A 166 -7.10 19.11 -9.95
C ASP A 166 -7.09 18.29 -8.64
N ILE A 167 -6.03 18.43 -7.84
CA ILE A 167 -5.90 17.77 -6.53
C ILE A 167 -5.66 18.85 -5.49
N ARG A 168 -6.59 18.97 -4.54
CA ARG A 168 -6.57 20.01 -3.51
C ARG A 168 -6.31 19.40 -2.15
N HIS A 169 -5.53 20.09 -1.34
CA HIS A 169 -5.40 19.79 0.08
C HIS A 169 -6.43 20.56 0.89
N GLU A 170 -7.07 19.87 1.84
CA GLU A 170 -7.93 20.49 2.83
C GLU A 170 -7.45 20.08 4.23
N PRO A 171 -6.95 21.03 5.04
CA PRO A 171 -6.51 20.74 6.40
C PRO A 171 -7.70 20.58 7.37
N ASN A 172 -8.86 21.19 7.07
CA ASN A 172 -10.00 21.16 7.97
C ASN A 172 -10.81 19.86 7.80
N VAL A 173 -10.47 18.86 8.63
CA VAL A 173 -11.16 17.56 8.65
C VAL A 173 -12.60 17.67 9.16
N GLU A 174 -12.88 18.59 10.07
CA GLU A 174 -14.20 18.73 10.73
C GLU A 174 -15.31 19.11 9.73
N LYS A 175 -14.94 19.76 8.62
CA LYS A 175 -15.89 20.09 7.55
C LYS A 175 -16.43 18.86 6.81
N TYR A 176 -15.68 17.76 6.79
CA TYR A 176 -16.02 16.56 6.00
C TYR A 176 -16.24 15.31 6.86
N VAL A 177 -15.79 15.31 8.11
CA VAL A 177 -15.88 14.15 9.01
C VAL A 177 -16.62 14.56 10.26
N LYS A 178 -17.73 13.86 10.52
CA LYS A 178 -18.46 13.94 11.79
C LYS A 178 -17.98 12.79 12.68
N LEU A 179 -17.37 13.10 13.81
CA LEU A 179 -17.03 12.10 14.82
C LEU A 179 -18.26 11.83 15.67
N ASP A 180 -18.71 10.58 15.67
CA ASP A 180 -19.77 10.09 16.56
C ASP A 180 -19.16 9.06 17.50
N ALA A 181 -19.45 9.18 18.80
CA ALA A 181 -18.99 8.24 19.81
C ALA A 181 -20.03 7.14 20.03
N LEU A 182 -19.62 5.89 19.84
CA LEU A 182 -20.47 4.74 20.12
C LEU A 182 -20.04 4.05 21.42
N PRO A 183 -20.95 3.88 22.40
CA PRO A 183 -20.62 3.22 23.65
C PRO A 183 -20.37 1.73 23.42
N ASN A 184 -19.27 1.21 24.00
CA ASN A 184 -18.97 -0.21 24.02
C ASN A 184 -19.89 -0.94 25.03
N LEU A 185 -21.07 -1.35 24.55
CA LEU A 185 -22.14 -1.96 25.36
C LEU A 185 -21.70 -3.23 26.13
N PRO A 186 -20.90 -4.16 25.56
CA PRO A 186 -20.38 -5.31 26.29
C PRO A 186 -19.57 -4.98 27.54
N VAL A 187 -18.79 -3.89 27.53
CA VAL A 187 -17.93 -3.47 28.65
C VAL A 187 -18.70 -2.62 29.66
N LEU A 188 -19.60 -1.77 29.17
CA LEU A 188 -20.37 -0.84 30.01
C LEU A 188 -21.58 -1.53 30.68
N GLY A 189 -22.19 -2.54 30.05
CA GLY A 189 -23.35 -3.25 30.56
C GLY A 189 -23.15 -3.87 31.96
N PRO A 190 -22.04 -4.58 32.24
CA PRO A 190 -21.77 -5.14 33.57
C PRO A 190 -21.57 -4.08 34.65
N LYS A 191 -20.96 -2.92 34.31
CA LYS A 191 -20.65 -1.84 35.26
C LYS A 191 -21.88 -1.01 35.66
N PHE A 192 -22.90 -0.97 34.82
CA PHE A 192 -24.11 -0.16 35.04
C PHE A 192 -25.39 -1.01 35.25
N LYS A 193 -25.25 -2.29 35.61
CA LYS A 193 -26.37 -3.21 35.86
C LYS A 193 -27.37 -2.61 36.87
N GLY A 194 -28.61 -2.39 36.43
CA GLY A 194 -29.72 -1.92 37.27
C GLY A 194 -29.78 -0.40 37.51
N ASN A 195 -28.86 0.38 36.95
CA ASN A 195 -28.83 1.83 37.15
C ASN A 195 -29.48 2.58 35.97
N LYS A 196 -30.49 3.42 36.23
CA LYS A 196 -31.14 4.28 35.22
C LYS A 196 -30.14 5.22 34.52
N ALA A 197 -29.02 5.52 35.19
CA ALA A 197 -27.91 6.32 34.65
C ALA A 197 -27.28 5.72 33.38
N PHE A 198 -27.49 4.44 33.04
CA PHE A 198 -26.98 3.86 31.80
C PHE A 198 -27.59 4.53 30.55
N GLY A 199 -28.89 4.85 30.60
CA GLY A 199 -29.56 5.57 29.52
C GLY A 199 -29.00 6.98 29.36
N ASP A 200 -28.74 7.66 30.48
CA ASP A 200 -28.20 9.02 30.50
C ASP A 200 -26.75 9.05 29.98
N VAL A 201 -25.91 8.10 30.39
CA VAL A 201 -24.53 7.96 29.91
C VAL A 201 -24.48 7.63 28.42
N LYS A 202 -25.35 6.73 27.93
CA LYS A 202 -25.46 6.43 26.49
C LYS A 202 -25.84 7.67 25.68
N THR A 203 -26.76 8.47 26.22
CA THR A 203 -27.23 9.71 25.59
C THR A 203 -26.17 10.82 25.66
N ALA A 204 -25.43 10.91 26.76
CA ALA A 204 -24.31 11.84 26.92
C ALA A 204 -23.16 11.52 25.96
N ILE A 205 -22.79 10.25 25.83
CA ILE A 205 -21.75 9.79 24.87
C ILE A 205 -22.17 10.12 23.43
N GLY A 206 -23.44 9.89 23.08
CA GLY A 206 -23.95 10.23 21.74
C GLY A 206 -24.09 11.74 21.47
N LYS A 207 -24.01 12.59 22.50
CA LYS A 207 -24.03 14.06 22.39
C LYS A 207 -22.64 14.71 22.44
N LEU A 208 -21.58 13.93 22.68
CA LEU A 208 -20.23 14.46 22.71
C LEU A 208 -19.91 15.11 21.37
N THR A 209 -19.40 16.34 21.45
CA THR A 209 -18.98 17.09 20.28
C THR A 209 -17.64 16.57 19.76
N THR A 210 -17.36 16.86 18.49
CA THR A 210 -16.10 16.48 17.82
C THR A 210 -14.87 16.98 18.60
N ALA A 211 -14.95 18.17 19.21
CA ALA A 211 -13.91 18.75 20.04
C ALA A 211 -13.67 17.99 21.37
N GLU A 212 -14.74 17.53 22.02
CA GLU A 212 -14.65 16.74 23.26
C GLU A 212 -14.10 15.32 23.00
N LEU A 213 -14.42 14.75 21.84
CA LEU A 213 -13.91 13.43 21.44
C LEU A 213 -12.42 13.43 21.12
N GLU A 214 -11.85 14.57 20.72
CA GLU A 214 -10.42 14.69 20.49
C GLU A 214 -9.60 14.78 21.77
N GLN A 215 -10.17 15.26 22.88
CA GLN A 215 -9.49 15.28 24.18
C GLN A 215 -9.41 13.90 24.83
N VAL A 216 -10.27 12.96 24.42
CA VAL A 216 -10.36 11.59 24.96
C VAL A 216 -9.57 10.58 24.12
N ARG A 217 -9.07 10.99 22.95
CA ARG A 217 -8.33 10.15 22.00
C ARG A 217 -6.85 10.07 22.33
#